data_AF-A0A6N2MG14-F1
#
_entry.id   AF-A0A6N2MG14-F1
#
_cell.length_a   1.000
_cell.length_b   1.000
_cell.length_c   1.000
_cell.angle_alpha   90.00
_cell.angle_beta   90.00
_cell.angle_gamma   90.00
#
_symmetry.space_group_name_H-M   'P 1'
#
loop_
_entity.id
_entity.type
_entity.pdbx_description
1 polymer ?
#
loop_
_entity_poly.entity_id
_entity_poly.type
_entity_poly.pdbx_seq_one_letter_code
_entity_poly.pdbx_strand_id
1 'polypeptide(L)'
;MHGLIVLLQLGSRRVFVVSSSSIAEECFTKNDVFANRPRLLNAKHLGCKYTIFFGHPPVTTGETLSIEVLSAYRLQMHSAMHLEEIRWMSCRLFRNQN
;
A
#
# COMPACT_ATOMS: atom_id res chain seq x y z
N MET A 1 18.58 -17.42 -11.06
CA MET A 1 18.60 -16.35 -12.07
C MET A 1 18.32 -15.06 -11.34
N HIS A 2 19.34 -14.22 -11.11
CA HIS A 2 19.17 -12.95 -10.41
C HIS A 2 18.52 -11.95 -11.36
N GLY A 3 17.37 -11.39 -10.97
CA GLY A 3 16.69 -10.37 -11.76
C GLY A 3 17.44 -9.06 -11.84
N LEU A 4 17.05 -8.23 -12.80
CA LEU A 4 17.65 -6.93 -13.05
C LEU A 4 17.41 -5.99 -11.86
N ILE A 5 18.49 -5.47 -11.27
CA ILE A 5 18.43 -4.36 -10.32
C ILE A 5 18.88 -3.11 -11.07
N VAL A 6 18.01 -2.11 -11.15
CA VAL A 6 18.31 -0.84 -11.83
C VAL A 6 18.42 0.27 -10.80
N LEU A 7 19.51 1.03 -10.85
CA LEU A 7 19.64 2.24 -10.04
C LEU A 7 19.15 3.43 -10.87
N LEU A 8 18.06 4.04 -10.41
CA LEU A 8 17.50 5.25 -11.00
C LEU A 8 17.77 6.45 -10.11
N GLN A 9 17.99 7.61 -10.71
CA GLN A 9 18.12 8.88 -9.99
C GLN A 9 16.84 9.71 -10.19
N LEU A 10 16.01 9.75 -9.15
CA LEU A 10 14.80 10.57 -9.09
C LEU A 10 15.15 11.92 -8.46
N GLY A 11 15.50 12.89 -9.32
CA GLY A 11 15.98 14.21 -8.89
C GLY A 11 17.27 14.11 -8.08
N SER A 12 17.25 14.52 -6.81
CA SER A 12 18.41 14.44 -5.91
C SER A 12 18.55 13.10 -5.19
N ARG A 13 17.64 12.13 -5.42
CA ARG A 13 17.61 10.85 -4.70
C ARG A 13 17.85 9.68 -5.62
N ARG A 14 18.67 8.73 -5.17
CA ARG A 14 18.88 7.44 -5.85
C ARG A 14 17.88 6.41 -5.34
N VAL A 15 17.29 5.64 -6.23
CA VAL A 15 16.29 4.60 -5.97
C VAL A 15 16.71 3.32 -6.70
N PHE A 16 16.69 2.20 -5.99
CA PHE A 16 16.87 0.89 -6.60
C PHE A 16 15.53 0.32 -7.00
N VAL A 17 15.40 -0.08 -8.27
CA VAL A 17 14.26 -0.80 -8.81
C VAL A 17 14.65 -2.27 -8.91
N VAL A 18 13.87 -3.11 -8.24
CA VAL A 18 14.03 -4.56 -8.27
C VAL A 18 12.89 -5.14 -9.09
N SER A 19 13.20 -5.81 -10.19
CA SER A 19 12.17 -6.38 -11.10
C SER A 19 11.87 -7.86 -10.86
N SER A 20 12.55 -8.50 -9.92
CA SER A 20 12.42 -9.93 -9.63
C SER A 20 11.91 -10.18 -8.22
N SER A 21 10.96 -11.11 -8.11
CA SER A 21 10.34 -11.50 -6.84
C SER A 21 11.35 -12.09 -5.85
N SER A 22 12.30 -12.91 -6.30
CA SER A 22 13.29 -13.53 -5.40
C SER A 22 14.21 -12.50 -4.74
N ILE A 23 14.62 -11.47 -5.49
CA ILE A 23 15.43 -10.37 -4.95
C ILE A 23 14.57 -9.48 -4.05
N ALA A 24 13.31 -9.22 -4.42
CA ALA A 24 12.39 -8.46 -3.58
C ALA A 24 12.16 -9.16 -2.23
N GLU A 25 11.94 -10.47 -2.23
CA GLU A 25 11.81 -11.29 -1.03
C GLU A 25 13.06 -11.19 -0.14
N GLU A 26 14.26 -11.33 -0.70
CA GLU A 26 15.51 -11.17 0.06
C GLU A 26 15.67 -9.74 0.62
N CYS A 27 15.30 -8.72 -0.15
CA CYS A 27 15.29 -7.33 0.31
C CYS A 27 14.33 -7.09 1.47
N PHE A 28 13.14 -7.71 1.49
CA PHE A 28 12.17 -7.52 2.57
C PHE A 28 12.38 -8.44 3.78
N THR A 29 12.98 -9.61 3.60
CA THR A 29 13.15 -10.60 4.68
C THR A 29 14.52 -10.56 5.33
N LYS A 30 15.59 -10.40 4.54
CA LYS A 30 16.98 -10.53 5.00
C LYS A 30 17.67 -9.17 5.19
N ASN A 31 17.25 -8.15 4.45
CA ASN A 31 17.87 -6.83 4.49
C ASN A 31 16.85 -5.74 4.91
N ASP A 32 16.53 -5.69 6.21
CA ASP A 32 15.58 -4.74 6.84
C ASP A 32 15.87 -3.25 6.54
N VAL A 33 17.07 -2.93 6.03
CA VAL A 33 17.40 -1.59 5.52
C VAL A 33 16.43 -1.12 4.42
N PHE A 34 15.85 -2.02 3.62
CA PHE A 34 14.83 -1.67 2.61
C PHE A 34 13.43 -1.46 3.21
N ALA A 35 13.15 -1.94 4.43
CA ALA A 35 11.91 -1.63 5.14
C ALA A 35 11.90 -0.19 5.67
N ASN A 36 13.09 0.43 5.77
CA ASN A 36 13.25 1.79 6.23
C ASN A 36 12.49 2.76 5.31
N ARG A 37 11.71 3.67 5.89
CA ARG A 37 10.79 4.57 5.15
C ARG A 37 11.54 5.79 4.64
N PRO A 38 11.90 5.89 3.35
CA PRO A 38 12.52 7.10 2.84
C PRO A 38 11.53 8.25 2.99
N ARG A 39 11.89 9.28 3.77
CA ARG A 39 11.04 10.44 4.01
C ARG A 39 10.87 11.23 2.72
N LEU A 40 9.84 10.96 1.92
CA LEU A 40 9.52 11.72 0.72
C LEU A 40 8.92 13.09 1.10
N LEU A 41 9.30 14.16 0.39
CA LEU A 41 8.86 15.53 0.71
C LEU A 41 7.32 15.69 0.58
N ASN A 42 6.69 14.91 -0.30
CA ASN A 42 5.25 14.91 -0.51
C ASN A 42 4.47 14.23 0.64
N ALA A 43 5.06 13.23 1.30
CA ALA A 43 4.37 12.47 2.35
C ALA A 43 3.93 13.39 3.51
N LYS A 44 4.78 14.36 3.90
CA LYS A 44 4.44 15.36 4.94
C LYS A 44 3.23 16.23 4.56
N HIS A 45 3.10 16.57 3.28
CA HIS A 45 2.04 17.46 2.78
C HIS A 45 0.74 16.72 2.49
N LEU A 46 0.80 15.41 2.21
CA LEU A 46 -0.36 14.55 1.97
C LEU A 46 -1.02 14.04 3.26
N GLY A 47 -0.70 14.61 4.42
CA GLY A 47 -1.25 14.21 5.72
C GLY A 47 -0.84 12.80 6.19
N CYS A 48 -0.17 12.03 5.34
CA CYS A 48 0.37 10.73 5.66
C CYS A 48 1.67 10.93 6.44
N LYS A 49 1.70 10.61 7.73
CA LYS A 49 2.95 10.60 8.53
C LYS A 49 3.91 9.49 8.08
N TYR A 50 4.30 9.48 6.81
CA TYR A 50 5.14 8.48 6.14
C TYR A 50 4.63 7.03 6.26
N THR A 51 3.38 6.87 6.72
CA THR A 51 2.87 5.63 7.31
C THR A 51 2.04 4.81 6.33
N ILE A 52 1.18 5.50 5.57
CA ILE A 52 0.01 4.86 4.96
C ILE A 52 0.29 4.45 3.51
N PHE A 53 1.18 5.17 2.81
CA PHE A 53 1.38 4.95 1.37
C PHE A 53 2.29 3.76 1.02
N PHE A 54 3.00 3.16 2.00
CA PHE A 54 4.00 2.12 1.75
C PHE A 54 3.80 0.83 2.58
N GLY A 55 2.57 0.54 3.01
CA GLY A 55 2.17 -0.83 3.39
C GLY A 55 2.76 -1.40 4.69
N HIS A 56 3.15 -0.57 5.66
CA HIS A 56 3.53 -1.05 7.00
C HIS A 56 3.36 0.11 7.98
N PRO A 57 2.41 0.01 8.92
CA PRO A 57 2.31 0.94 10.03
C PRO A 57 3.51 0.80 10.99
N PRO A 58 3.90 1.86 11.73
CA PRO A 58 4.99 1.81 12.70
C PRO A 58 4.68 0.73 13.74
N VAL A 59 5.70 -0.07 14.03
CA VAL A 59 5.66 -1.34 14.77
C VAL A 59 4.94 -1.25 16.12
N THR A 60 4.77 -0.06 16.70
CA THR A 60 4.13 0.12 18.01
C THR A 60 2.64 0.47 17.97
N THR A 61 2.08 0.91 16.84
CA THR A 61 0.63 1.20 16.70
C THR A 61 -0.02 0.48 15.54
N GLY A 62 0.76 -0.24 14.75
CA GLY A 62 0.33 -0.89 13.53
C GLY A 62 -0.46 -2.17 13.70
N GLU A 63 -0.05 -3.01 14.65
CA GLU A 63 -0.69 -4.29 14.89
C GLU A 63 -2.14 -4.11 15.36
N THR A 64 -2.36 -3.20 16.31
CA THR A 64 -3.69 -2.90 16.85
C THR A 64 -4.61 -2.28 15.80
N LEU A 65 -4.13 -1.28 15.05
CA LEU A 65 -4.94 -0.65 13.99
C LEU A 65 -5.24 -1.62 12.84
N SER A 66 -4.27 -2.44 12.42
CA SER A 66 -4.51 -3.43 11.36
C SER A 66 -5.45 -4.54 11.82
N ILE A 67 -5.34 -5.03 13.05
CA ILE A 67 -6.27 -6.05 13.56
C ILE A 67 -7.67 -5.46 13.75
N GLU A 68 -7.80 -4.25 14.29
CA GLU A 68 -9.11 -3.62 14.51
C GLU A 68 -9.79 -3.20 13.19
N VAL A 69 -9.05 -2.64 12.23
CA VAL A 69 -9.58 -2.15 10.95
C VAL A 69 -9.70 -3.27 9.92
N LEU A 70 -8.72 -4.18 9.85
CA LEU A 70 -8.65 -5.26 8.84
C LEU A 70 -8.96 -6.64 9.44
N SER A 71 -9.61 -6.73 10.60
CA SER A 71 -10.12 -8.01 11.10
C SER A 71 -11.05 -8.66 10.08
N ALA A 72 -11.03 -10.00 10.02
CA ALA A 72 -11.92 -10.77 9.16
C ALA A 72 -13.39 -10.38 9.33
N TYR A 73 -13.80 -10.08 10.57
CA TYR A 73 -15.15 -9.60 10.88
C TYR A 73 -15.47 -8.25 10.21
N ARG A 74 -14.57 -7.27 10.29
CA ARG A 74 -14.78 -5.94 9.70
C ARG A 74 -14.71 -5.98 8.17
N LEU A 75 -13.84 -6.82 7.61
CA LEU A 75 -13.80 -7.09 6.17
C LEU A 75 -15.11 -7.72 5.67
N GLN A 76 -15.71 -8.63 6.44
CA GLN A 76 -17.01 -9.20 6.12
C GLN A 76 -18.16 -8.19 6.25
N MET A 77 -18.10 -7.26 7.21
CA MET A 77 -19.07 -6.15 7.28
C MET A 77 -18.91 -5.18 6.10
N HIS A 78 -17.68 -4.88 5.69
CA HIS A 78 -17.40 -4.04 4.53
C HIS A 78 -17.87 -4.66 3.21
N SER A 79 -17.78 -5.98 3.06
CA SER A 79 -18.20 -6.64 1.81
C SER A 79 -19.69 -6.44 1.51
N ALA A 80 -20.54 -6.44 2.55
CA ALA A 80 -21.96 -6.13 2.40
C ALA A 80 -22.19 -4.70 1.92
N MET A 81 -21.51 -3.71 2.51
CA MET A 81 -21.60 -2.31 2.08
C MET A 81 -21.11 -2.10 0.64
N HIS A 82 -19.99 -2.73 0.27
CA HIS A 82 -19.46 -2.64 -1.09
C HIS A 82 -20.40 -3.23 -2.14
N LEU A 83 -21.13 -4.30 -1.83
CA LEU A 83 -22.15 -4.84 -2.73
C LEU A 83 -23.32 -3.88 -2.92
N GLU A 84 -23.74 -3.18 -1.86
CA GLU A 84 -24.77 -2.15 -1.96
C GLU A 84 -24.30 -0.94 -2.79
N GLU A 85 -23.06 -0.50 -2.62
CA GLU A 85 -22.45 0.56 -3.43
C GLU A 85 -22.38 0.17 -4.91
N ILE A 86 -21.93 -1.05 -5.22
CA ILE A 86 -21.86 -1.58 -6.60
C ILE A 86 -23.26 -1.63 -7.23
N ARG A 87 -24.25 -2.08 -6.48
CA ARG A 87 -25.65 -2.10 -6.92
C ARG A 87 -26.16 -0.69 -7.17
N TRP A 88 -25.89 0.24 -6.28
CA TRP A 88 -26.28 1.64 -6.43
C TRP A 88 -25.63 2.28 -7.67
N MET A 89 -24.32 2.07 -7.86
CA MET A 89 -23.58 2.54 -9.03
C MET A 89 -24.16 1.96 -10.33
N SER A 90 -24.44 0.65 -10.36
CA SER A 90 -25.10 0.00 -11.50
C SER A 90 -26.46 0.62 -11.80
N CYS A 91 -27.33 0.76 -10.79
CA CYS A 91 -28.64 1.38 -10.96
C CYS A 91 -28.56 2.86 -11.38
N ARG A 92 -27.53 3.59 -10.96
CA ARG A 92 -27.28 4.98 -11.39
C ARG A 92 -26.86 5.04 -12.85
N LEU A 93 -26.01 4.11 -13.29
CA LEU A 93 -25.60 4.01 -14.69
C LEU A 93 -26.79 3.67 -15.60
N PHE A 94 -27.61 2.68 -15.24
CA PHE A 94 -28.79 2.32 -16.03
C PHE A 94 -29.85 3.43 -16.09
N ARG A 95 -30.02 4.21 -15.01
CA ARG A 95 -30.93 5.38 -15.01
C ARG A 95 -30.43 6.58 -15.80
N ASN A 96 -29.12 6.71 -16.02
CA ASN A 96 -28.52 7.80 -16.78
C ASN A 96 -28.31 7.47 -18.27
N GLN A 97 -28.71 6.25 -18.68
CA GLN A 97 -28.68 5.77 -20.07
C GLN A 97 -30.08 5.83 -20.72
N ASN A 98 -31.07 6.37 -20.01
CA ASN A 98 -32.45 6.57 -20.44
C ASN A 98 -32.81 8.05 -20.29
#